data_AF-A0A9E0I1X8-F1
#
_entry.id   AF-A0A9E0I1X8-F1
#
_cell.length_a   1.000
_cell.length_b   1.000
_cell.length_c   1.000
_cell.angle_alpha   90.00
_cell.angle_beta   90.00
_cell.angle_gamma   90.00
#
_symmetry.space_group_name_H-M   'P 1'
#
loop_
_entity.id
_entity.type
_entity.pdbx_description
1 polymer ?
#
loop_
_entity_poly.entity_id
_entity_poly.type
_entity_poly.pdbx_seq_one_letter_code
_entity_poly.pdbx_strand_id
1 'polypeptide(L)'
;MKKIIGRFWILCLLLSLSSANATEVYFAGMAYSGDATSIADRFPYTSQYLKGLEANKVRVGSLIYKNLEANRPQNFDLAPLAAQAQLKGRDRAVSVALLLNNEAVSLEHFGNFAKFFVQLRGQALFFDFKSQTVLRAYPISLAYIDVIDHYPSEDEVQERIRLLFEGVQGKPGLFGRFALAVQNATLPEGVSRFLQVSQVSVAPEAMIGLAPALTTTKGAAETWLADMLAEAISNRAQVPILPYVKGHALGKVMAMKIADGGAFNLKLPEPDYTISLDLTGVRRVELKRTAAEAAYVYGSYARLRLDEPFSAKNYLDINVKNGETKLVPATQETVDDVPAYADSIRGLFNKVAENLSGKTTPWLKTAASGHDVDKQINQSAEIIKSCK
;
A
#
# COMPACT_ATOMS: atom_id res chain seq x y z
N MET A 1 38.02 73.06 -0.99
CA MET A 1 36.94 72.36 -0.25
C MET A 1 35.80 72.16 -1.26
N LYS A 2 35.34 70.94 -1.64
CA LYS A 2 34.56 69.93 -0.88
C LYS A 2 33.39 70.62 -0.13
N LYS A 3 32.09 70.29 -0.22
CA LYS A 3 31.23 69.21 -0.78
C LYS A 3 29.88 69.89 -1.20
N ILE A 4 28.91 69.37 -1.97
CA ILE A 4 28.67 68.17 -2.82
C ILE A 4 27.49 68.51 -3.76
N ILE A 5 27.28 67.78 -4.86
CA ILE A 5 26.01 67.75 -5.63
C ILE A 5 25.39 66.35 -5.50
N GLY A 6 24.20 66.25 -4.91
CA GLY A 6 23.50 64.97 -4.70
C GLY A 6 22.74 64.52 -5.94
N ARG A 7 23.29 63.55 -6.69
CA ARG A 7 22.54 62.83 -7.73
C ARG A 7 21.64 61.78 -7.11
N PHE A 8 20.33 61.93 -7.24
CA PHE A 8 19.36 60.89 -6.84
C PHE A 8 19.22 59.88 -7.99
N TRP A 9 19.79 58.67 -7.82
CA TRP A 9 19.57 57.55 -8.73
C TRP A 9 18.43 56.69 -8.19
N ILE A 10 17.29 56.68 -8.88
CA ILE A 10 16.20 55.74 -8.60
C ILE A 10 16.54 54.43 -9.30
N LEU A 11 17.02 53.45 -8.54
CA LEU A 11 17.27 52.10 -9.02
C LEU A 11 15.96 51.31 -8.97
N CYS A 12 15.25 51.21 -10.11
CA CYS A 12 14.10 50.32 -10.22
C CYS A 12 14.56 48.86 -10.16
N LEU A 13 14.47 48.24 -8.98
CA LEU A 13 14.51 46.79 -8.86
C LEU A 13 13.24 46.21 -9.51
N LEU A 14 13.39 45.72 -10.74
CA LEU A 14 12.45 44.78 -11.33
C LEU A 14 12.56 43.45 -10.57
N LEU A 15 11.74 43.32 -9.52
CA LEU A 15 11.44 42.03 -8.91
C LEU A 15 10.65 41.20 -9.92
N SER A 16 11.39 40.45 -10.76
CA SER A 16 10.83 39.36 -11.54
C SER A 16 10.34 38.28 -10.58
N LEU A 17 9.07 38.39 -10.18
CA LEU A 17 8.34 37.30 -9.55
C LEU A 17 8.21 36.17 -10.57
N SER A 18 9.20 35.27 -10.57
CA SER A 18 9.09 33.99 -11.25
C SER A 18 8.01 33.19 -10.54
N SER A 19 6.78 33.28 -11.03
CA SER A 19 5.70 32.38 -10.64
C SER A 19 6.15 30.95 -11.00
N ALA A 20 6.60 30.21 -9.99
CA ALA A 20 6.77 28.78 -10.12
C ALA A 20 5.37 28.18 -10.31
N ASN A 21 4.97 27.94 -11.56
CA ASN A 21 3.73 27.26 -11.86
C ASN A 21 3.77 25.90 -11.15
N ALA A 22 2.78 25.64 -10.30
CA ALA A 22 2.65 24.35 -9.65
C ALA A 22 2.55 23.24 -10.71
N THR A 23 3.09 22.06 -10.39
CA THR A 23 3.04 20.95 -11.35
C THR A 23 1.58 20.53 -11.53
N GLU A 24 1.09 20.52 -12.76
CA GLU A 24 -0.26 20.08 -13.08
C GLU A 24 -0.30 18.54 -13.18
N VAL A 25 -1.17 17.89 -12.41
CA VAL A 25 -1.35 16.44 -12.33
C VAL A 25 -2.72 16.02 -12.86
N TYR A 26 -2.72 15.05 -13.76
CA TYR A 26 -3.90 14.52 -14.40
C TYR A 26 -4.39 13.24 -13.72
N PHE A 27 -5.67 13.16 -13.38
CA PHE A 27 -6.25 11.88 -12.99
C PHE A 27 -6.36 10.95 -14.23
N ALA A 28 -5.89 9.71 -14.11
CA ALA A 28 -5.86 8.72 -15.18
C ALA A 28 -6.87 7.57 -14.99
N GLY A 29 -7.81 7.72 -14.04
CA GLY A 29 -8.84 6.73 -13.77
C GLY A 29 -8.44 5.70 -12.69
N MET A 30 -9.21 4.62 -12.66
CA MET A 30 -8.98 3.44 -11.83
C MET A 30 -8.48 2.30 -12.69
N ALA A 31 -7.59 1.45 -12.16
CA ALA A 31 -7.06 0.30 -12.87
C ALA A 31 -6.78 -0.90 -11.96
N TYR A 32 -6.61 -2.07 -12.58
CA TYR A 32 -6.12 -3.30 -11.94
C TYR A 32 -4.64 -3.53 -12.25
N SER A 33 -3.91 -4.10 -11.29
CA SER A 33 -2.52 -4.53 -11.48
C SER A 33 -2.45 -5.90 -12.16
N GLY A 34 -1.48 -6.08 -13.06
CA GLY A 34 -1.20 -7.35 -13.72
C GLY A 34 -2.07 -7.62 -14.96
N ASP A 35 -1.98 -8.84 -15.48
CA ASP A 35 -2.53 -9.18 -16.79
C ASP A 35 -4.05 -9.23 -16.81
N ALA A 36 -4.63 -8.71 -17.90
CA ALA A 36 -6.08 -8.57 -18.06
C ALA A 36 -6.87 -9.89 -17.95
N THR A 37 -6.24 -11.01 -18.32
CA THR A 37 -6.81 -12.36 -18.19
C THR A 37 -6.97 -12.81 -16.74
N SER A 38 -6.15 -12.29 -15.81
CA SER A 38 -6.19 -12.65 -14.38
C SER A 38 -7.19 -11.86 -13.54
N ILE A 39 -7.80 -10.81 -14.11
CA ILE A 39 -8.61 -9.85 -13.35
C ILE A 39 -9.88 -10.50 -12.78
N ALA A 40 -10.55 -11.36 -13.56
CA ALA A 40 -11.78 -12.01 -13.12
C ALA A 40 -11.57 -12.90 -11.87
N ASP A 41 -10.44 -13.62 -11.83
CA ASP A 41 -10.12 -14.54 -10.73
C ASP A 41 -9.54 -13.81 -9.50
N ARG A 42 -8.81 -12.70 -9.72
CA ARG A 42 -8.15 -11.93 -8.65
C ARG A 42 -8.98 -10.81 -8.04
N PHE A 43 -10.01 -10.35 -8.76
CA PHE A 43 -10.89 -9.25 -8.35
C PHE A 43 -12.38 -9.53 -8.68
N PRO A 44 -12.94 -10.71 -8.33
CA PRO A 44 -14.30 -11.07 -8.71
C PRO A 44 -15.37 -10.11 -8.17
N TYR A 45 -15.27 -9.69 -6.90
CA TYR A 45 -16.28 -8.84 -6.26
C TYR A 45 -16.16 -7.38 -6.71
N THR A 46 -14.93 -6.86 -6.81
CA THR A 46 -14.68 -5.55 -7.44
C THR A 46 -15.20 -5.51 -8.87
N SER A 47 -14.96 -6.56 -9.66
CA SER A 47 -15.44 -6.65 -11.04
C SER A 47 -16.97 -6.63 -11.12
N GLN A 48 -17.65 -7.29 -10.17
CA GLN A 48 -19.12 -7.27 -10.06
C GLN A 48 -19.63 -5.88 -9.65
N TYR A 49 -19.02 -5.25 -8.65
CA TYR A 49 -19.37 -3.90 -8.20
C TYR A 49 -19.22 -2.86 -9.33
N LEU A 50 -18.09 -2.86 -10.05
CA LEU A 50 -17.88 -1.91 -11.16
C LEU A 50 -18.87 -2.15 -12.32
N LYS A 51 -19.21 -3.41 -12.65
CA LYS A 51 -20.29 -3.71 -13.61
C LYS A 51 -21.65 -3.20 -13.13
N GLY A 52 -21.92 -3.27 -11.82
CA GLY A 52 -23.11 -2.70 -11.20
C GLY A 52 -23.19 -1.18 -11.36
N LEU A 53 -22.06 -0.46 -11.20
CA LEU A 53 -21.99 0.97 -11.50
C LEU A 53 -22.25 1.25 -12.99
N GLU A 54 -21.60 0.50 -13.90
CA GLU A 54 -21.74 0.65 -15.35
C GLU A 54 -23.19 0.43 -15.82
N ALA A 55 -23.86 -0.63 -15.33
CA ALA A 55 -25.26 -0.92 -15.63
C ALA A 55 -26.20 0.22 -15.18
N ASN A 56 -25.88 0.87 -14.05
CA ASN A 56 -26.57 2.05 -13.55
C ASN A 56 -26.09 3.38 -14.19
N LYS A 57 -25.24 3.32 -15.23
CA LYS A 57 -24.66 4.46 -15.96
C LYS A 57 -23.79 5.39 -15.09
N VAL A 58 -23.27 4.88 -13.98
CA VAL A 58 -22.37 5.60 -13.06
C VAL A 58 -20.92 5.35 -13.50
N ARG A 59 -20.22 6.42 -13.89
CA ARG A 59 -18.79 6.34 -14.26
C ARG A 59 -17.91 6.33 -13.01
N VAL A 60 -17.15 5.25 -12.80
CA VAL A 60 -16.25 5.11 -11.64
C VAL A 60 -15.21 6.23 -11.57
N GLY A 61 -14.65 6.64 -12.71
CA GLY A 61 -13.74 7.77 -12.79
C GLY A 61 -14.34 9.08 -12.25
N SER A 62 -15.65 9.31 -12.43
CA SER A 62 -16.33 10.50 -11.90
C SER A 62 -16.53 10.43 -10.38
N LEU A 63 -16.79 9.25 -9.81
CA LEU A 63 -16.88 9.06 -8.35
C LEU A 63 -15.54 9.33 -7.66
N ILE A 64 -14.46 8.82 -8.24
CA ILE A 64 -13.10 9.03 -7.72
C ILE A 64 -12.69 10.50 -7.86
N TYR A 65 -12.94 11.11 -9.02
CA TYR A 65 -12.59 12.51 -9.24
C TYR A 65 -13.33 13.45 -8.29
N LYS A 66 -14.60 13.19 -7.98
CA LYS A 66 -15.36 13.94 -6.95
C LYS A 66 -14.69 13.86 -5.56
N ASN A 67 -14.10 12.72 -5.19
CA ASN A 67 -13.36 12.58 -3.94
C ASN A 67 -12.04 13.39 -3.96
N LEU A 68 -11.35 13.43 -5.11
CA LEU A 68 -10.17 14.26 -5.32
C LEU A 68 -10.49 15.77 -5.24
N GLU A 69 -11.62 16.21 -5.80
CA GLU A 69 -12.05 17.61 -5.70
C GLU A 69 -12.43 18.02 -4.27
N ALA A 70 -13.03 17.10 -3.50
CA ALA A 70 -13.35 17.32 -2.09
C ALA A 70 -12.10 17.35 -1.19
N ASN A 71 -11.04 16.65 -1.57
CA ASN A 71 -9.77 16.57 -0.82
C ASN A 71 -8.62 17.03 -1.73
N ARG A 72 -8.65 18.30 -2.15
CA ARG A 72 -7.67 18.83 -3.11
C ARG A 72 -6.22 18.62 -2.65
N PRO A 73 -5.28 18.37 -3.59
CA PRO A 73 -3.86 18.23 -3.27
C PRO A 73 -3.26 19.50 -2.69
N GLN A 74 -2.26 19.31 -1.82
CA GLN A 74 -1.56 20.40 -1.15
C GLN A 74 -0.27 20.81 -1.87
N ASN A 75 0.33 19.90 -2.64
CA ASN A 75 1.69 20.05 -3.20
C ASN A 75 1.74 20.18 -4.73
N PHE A 76 0.59 20.16 -5.41
CA PHE A 76 0.48 20.22 -6.88
C PHE A 76 -0.96 20.57 -7.30
N ASP A 77 -1.15 21.01 -8.54
CA ASP A 77 -2.48 21.33 -9.07
C ASP A 77 -3.15 20.09 -9.66
N LEU A 78 -4.41 19.83 -9.30
CA LEU A 78 -5.22 18.79 -9.93
C LEU A 78 -5.86 19.34 -11.22
N ALA A 79 -5.47 18.78 -12.36
CA ALA A 79 -6.04 19.13 -13.66
C ALA A 79 -7.54 18.81 -13.72
N PRO A 80 -8.39 19.68 -14.31
CA PRO A 80 -9.81 19.39 -14.56
C PRO A 80 -10.03 18.07 -15.30
N LEU A 81 -11.06 17.31 -14.93
CA LEU A 81 -11.43 16.03 -15.59
C LEU A 81 -11.52 16.16 -17.13
N ALA A 82 -12.03 17.29 -17.63
CA ALA A 82 -12.14 17.59 -19.06
C ALA A 82 -10.78 17.78 -19.78
N ALA A 83 -9.71 18.16 -19.05
CA ALA A 83 -8.39 18.37 -19.63
C ALA A 83 -7.66 17.05 -19.98
N GLN A 84 -8.12 15.91 -19.47
CA GLN A 84 -7.51 14.60 -19.71
C GLN A 84 -7.51 14.19 -21.20
N ALA A 85 -8.48 14.65 -21.98
CA ALA A 85 -8.50 14.44 -23.42
C ALA A 85 -7.31 15.11 -24.15
N GLN A 86 -6.68 16.12 -23.53
CA GLN A 86 -5.57 16.91 -24.07
C GLN A 86 -4.18 16.35 -23.71
N LEU A 87 -4.11 15.22 -23.01
CA LEU A 87 -2.85 14.54 -22.66
C LEU A 87 -2.02 14.14 -23.90
N LYS A 88 -2.69 13.88 -25.04
CA LYS A 88 -2.05 13.56 -26.32
C LYS A 88 -1.41 14.80 -26.95
N GLY A 89 -0.16 15.08 -26.57
CA GLY A 89 0.66 16.13 -27.18
C GLY A 89 1.50 16.98 -26.22
N ARG A 90 1.37 16.80 -24.89
CA ARG A 90 2.21 17.49 -23.90
C ARG A 90 3.54 16.76 -23.68
N ASP A 91 4.63 17.50 -23.51
CA ASP A 91 5.98 16.94 -23.41
C ASP A 91 6.33 16.30 -22.06
N ARG A 92 5.65 16.73 -20.99
CA ARG A 92 5.56 16.05 -19.70
C ARG A 92 4.13 16.15 -19.22
N ALA A 93 3.56 15.04 -18.78
CA ALA A 93 2.23 15.02 -18.18
C ALA A 93 2.25 14.02 -17.02
N VAL A 94 2.40 14.54 -15.81
CA VAL A 94 2.31 13.74 -14.59
C VAL A 94 0.86 13.31 -14.45
N SER A 95 0.66 12.00 -14.32
CA SER A 95 -0.65 11.39 -14.18
C SER A 95 -0.72 10.58 -12.89
N VAL A 96 -1.90 10.52 -12.27
CA VAL A 96 -2.17 9.71 -11.08
C VAL A 96 -3.35 8.77 -11.32
N ALA A 97 -3.17 7.49 -11.03
CA ALA A 97 -4.22 6.47 -11.11
C ALA A 97 -4.47 5.82 -9.74
N LEU A 98 -5.72 5.43 -9.48
CA LEU A 98 -6.03 4.47 -8.42
C LEU A 98 -5.78 3.07 -8.97
N LEU A 99 -4.68 2.45 -8.58
CA LEU A 99 -4.35 1.09 -8.96
C LEU A 99 -4.77 0.12 -7.85
N LEU A 100 -5.52 -0.95 -8.18
CA LEU A 100 -5.80 -2.06 -7.28
C LEU A 100 -4.77 -3.17 -7.42
N ASN A 101 -4.25 -3.64 -6.29
CA ASN A 101 -3.22 -4.67 -6.19
C ASN A 101 -3.83 -6.04 -5.85
N ASN A 102 -4.75 -6.08 -4.89
CA ASN A 102 -5.33 -7.32 -4.38
C ASN A 102 -6.74 -7.10 -3.80
N GLU A 103 -7.63 -8.06 -4.03
CA GLU A 103 -8.89 -8.25 -3.31
C GLU A 103 -8.81 -9.54 -2.48
N ALA A 104 -9.36 -9.54 -1.28
CA ALA A 104 -9.50 -10.73 -0.44
C ALA A 104 -10.84 -10.69 0.29
N VAL A 105 -11.62 -11.77 0.20
CA VAL A 105 -12.87 -11.97 0.91
C VAL A 105 -12.77 -13.28 1.70
N SER A 106 -13.17 -13.26 2.96
CA SER A 106 -13.28 -14.44 3.82
C SER A 106 -14.58 -14.40 4.61
N LEU A 107 -15.26 -15.54 4.66
CA LEU A 107 -16.50 -15.77 5.40
C LEU A 107 -16.28 -16.99 6.30
N GLU A 108 -16.06 -16.75 7.59
CA GLU A 108 -15.80 -17.80 8.60
C GLU A 108 -17.06 -18.05 9.44
N HIS A 109 -17.51 -19.32 9.56
CA HIS A 109 -18.63 -19.70 10.41
C HIS A 109 -18.22 -19.87 11.89
N PHE A 110 -19.09 -19.41 12.81
CA PHE A 110 -18.95 -19.49 14.26
C PHE A 110 -20.30 -19.86 14.91
N GLY A 111 -20.71 -21.13 14.77
CA GLY A 111 -22.05 -21.56 15.16
C GLY A 111 -23.10 -20.90 14.26
N ASN A 112 -24.02 -20.13 14.84
CA ASN A 112 -24.99 -19.34 14.08
C ASN A 112 -24.38 -18.06 13.47
N PHE A 113 -23.25 -17.58 13.99
CA PHE A 113 -22.63 -16.34 13.53
C PHE A 113 -21.73 -16.59 12.31
N ALA A 114 -21.54 -15.56 11.48
CA ALA A 114 -20.51 -15.52 10.45
C ALA A 114 -19.63 -14.27 10.64
N LYS A 115 -18.32 -14.46 10.68
CA LYS A 115 -17.34 -13.37 10.62
C LYS A 115 -17.08 -13.06 9.15
N PHE A 116 -17.40 -11.84 8.75
CA PHE A 116 -17.17 -11.36 7.40
C PHE A 116 -15.94 -10.46 7.38
N PHE A 117 -14.90 -10.90 6.68
CA PHE A 117 -13.69 -10.12 6.44
C PHE A 117 -13.58 -9.81 4.95
N VAL A 118 -13.36 -8.55 4.61
CA VAL A 118 -12.99 -8.14 3.25
C VAL A 118 -11.82 -7.17 3.31
N GLN A 119 -10.85 -7.33 2.42
CA GLN A 119 -9.75 -6.41 2.24
C GLN A 119 -9.55 -6.04 0.76
N LEU A 120 -9.43 -4.73 0.51
CA LEU A 120 -8.93 -4.17 -0.74
C LEU A 120 -7.56 -3.54 -0.49
N ARG A 121 -6.59 -3.88 -1.35
CA ARG A 121 -5.28 -3.25 -1.43
C ARG A 121 -5.13 -2.56 -2.77
N GLY A 122 -4.60 -1.36 -2.75
CA GLY A 122 -4.30 -0.58 -3.94
C GLY A 122 -3.25 0.48 -3.64
N GLN A 123 -3.16 1.51 -4.49
CA GLN A 123 -2.20 2.59 -4.34
C GLN A 123 -2.56 3.79 -5.21
N ALA A 124 -2.18 4.99 -4.77
CA ALA A 124 -2.10 6.15 -5.63
C ALA A 124 -0.78 6.08 -6.41
N LEU A 125 -0.86 5.74 -7.69
CA LEU A 125 0.29 5.57 -8.58
C LEU A 125 0.48 6.80 -9.45
N PHE A 126 1.55 7.56 -9.19
CA PHE A 126 1.97 8.69 -10.01
C PHE A 126 2.99 8.23 -11.04
N PHE A 127 2.80 8.61 -12.30
CA PHE A 127 3.66 8.25 -13.42
C PHE A 127 3.75 9.37 -14.45
N ASP A 128 4.82 9.42 -15.23
CA ASP A 128 4.90 10.25 -16.42
C ASP A 128 4.20 9.53 -17.59
N PHE A 129 3.18 10.17 -18.16
CA PHE A 129 2.34 9.57 -19.20
C PHE A 129 3.11 9.28 -20.52
N LYS A 130 4.15 10.06 -20.83
CA LYS A 130 4.88 10.00 -22.10
C LYS A 130 5.97 8.93 -22.08
N SER A 131 6.76 8.85 -20.99
CA SER A 131 7.79 7.82 -20.81
C SER A 131 7.24 6.51 -20.25
N GLN A 132 6.01 6.54 -19.72
CA GLN A 132 5.35 5.46 -18.98
C GLN A 132 6.10 5.05 -17.71
N THR A 133 6.86 5.96 -17.09
CA THR A 133 7.71 5.67 -15.92
C THR A 133 6.98 6.03 -14.62
N VAL A 134 6.98 5.12 -13.64
CA VAL A 134 6.47 5.39 -12.29
C VAL A 134 7.37 6.41 -11.58
N LEU A 135 6.75 7.44 -10.99
CA LEU A 135 7.42 8.52 -10.26
C LEU A 135 7.30 8.34 -8.74
N ARG A 136 6.09 8.01 -8.26
CA ARG A 136 5.76 7.78 -6.85
C ARG A 136 4.63 6.77 -6.77
N ALA A 137 4.63 5.94 -5.72
CA ALA A 137 3.51 5.08 -5.40
C ALA A 137 3.24 5.16 -3.90
N TYR A 138 1.98 5.40 -3.54
CA TYR A 138 1.52 5.49 -2.15
C TYR A 138 0.52 4.37 -1.90
N PRO A 139 0.94 3.24 -1.30
CA PRO A 139 0.07 2.15 -0.88
C PRO A 139 -1.17 2.59 -0.09
N ILE A 140 -2.29 1.95 -0.40
CA ILE A 140 -3.59 2.14 0.24
C ILE A 140 -4.13 0.76 0.60
N SER A 141 -4.67 0.64 1.80
CA SER A 141 -5.28 -0.60 2.27
C SER A 141 -6.52 -0.27 3.08
N LEU A 142 -7.54 -1.09 2.89
CA LEU A 142 -8.78 -1.00 3.63
C LEU A 142 -9.26 -2.42 3.92
N ALA A 143 -9.55 -2.67 5.18
CA ALA A 143 -10.23 -3.89 5.61
C ALA A 143 -11.54 -3.53 6.30
N TYR A 144 -12.59 -4.27 5.99
CA TYR A 144 -13.86 -4.28 6.69
C TYR A 144 -13.97 -5.63 7.41
N ILE A 145 -14.35 -5.58 8.69
CA ILE A 145 -14.54 -6.78 9.52
C ILE A 145 -15.86 -6.60 10.26
N ASP A 146 -16.71 -7.61 10.17
CA ASP A 146 -18.04 -7.63 10.76
C ASP A 146 -18.33 -9.02 11.34
N VAL A 147 -19.28 -9.11 12.27
CA VAL A 147 -19.78 -10.37 12.83
C VAL A 147 -21.29 -10.34 12.75
N ILE A 148 -21.81 -11.17 11.84
CA ILE A 148 -23.22 -11.28 11.49
C ILE A 148 -23.80 -12.47 12.26
N ASP A 149 -25.07 -12.42 12.67
CA ASP A 149 -25.77 -13.48 13.43
C ASP A 149 -26.39 -14.57 12.54
N HIS A 150 -26.02 -14.56 11.26
CA HIS A 150 -26.35 -15.52 10.22
C HIS A 150 -25.23 -15.52 9.17
N TYR A 151 -25.24 -16.49 8.24
CA TYR A 151 -24.35 -16.44 7.08
C TYR A 151 -24.89 -15.43 6.04
N PRO A 152 -24.07 -14.48 5.56
CA PRO A 152 -24.58 -13.38 4.74
C PRO A 152 -25.06 -13.86 3.37
N SER A 153 -26.10 -13.19 2.87
CA SER A 153 -26.58 -13.36 1.49
C SER A 153 -25.63 -12.72 0.46
N GLU A 154 -25.81 -13.04 -0.83
CA GLU A 154 -25.05 -12.41 -1.91
C GLU A 154 -25.24 -10.88 -1.94
N ASP A 155 -26.48 -10.40 -1.76
CA ASP A 155 -26.80 -8.96 -1.71
C ASP A 155 -26.09 -8.25 -0.55
N GLU A 156 -26.01 -8.91 0.62
CA GLU A 156 -25.26 -8.39 1.75
C GLU A 156 -23.77 -8.32 1.48
N VAL A 157 -23.20 -9.35 0.84
CA VAL A 157 -21.80 -9.34 0.41
C VAL A 157 -21.54 -8.17 -0.55
N GLN A 158 -22.42 -7.95 -1.54
CA GLN A 158 -22.30 -6.81 -2.45
C GLN A 158 -22.40 -5.46 -1.72
N GLU A 159 -23.30 -5.32 -0.73
CA GLU A 159 -23.42 -4.08 0.04
C GLU A 159 -22.16 -3.79 0.87
N ARG A 160 -21.57 -4.77 1.55
CA ARG A 160 -20.30 -4.57 2.29
C ARG A 160 -19.14 -4.25 1.33
N ILE A 161 -19.11 -4.83 0.13
CA ILE A 161 -18.17 -4.48 -0.94
C ILE A 161 -18.38 -3.02 -1.39
N ARG A 162 -19.61 -2.58 -1.61
CA ARG A 162 -19.94 -1.19 -1.96
C ARG A 162 -19.47 -0.21 -0.88
N LEU A 163 -19.75 -0.50 0.39
CA LEU A 163 -19.32 0.31 1.54
C LEU A 163 -17.79 0.40 1.67
N LEU A 164 -17.03 -0.60 1.21
CA LEU A 164 -15.57 -0.52 1.12
C LEU A 164 -15.10 0.50 0.07
N PHE A 165 -15.78 0.62 -1.07
CA PHE A 165 -15.41 1.58 -2.10
C PHE A 165 -15.81 3.02 -1.72
N GLU A 166 -17.06 3.20 -1.30
CA GLU A 166 -17.65 4.52 -1.04
C GLU A 166 -17.33 5.06 0.37
N GLY A 167 -17.28 4.19 1.38
CA GLY A 167 -17.18 4.55 2.79
C GLY A 167 -18.51 4.45 3.53
N VAL A 168 -18.45 4.54 4.86
CA VAL A 168 -19.60 4.37 5.75
C VAL A 168 -19.42 5.18 7.05
N GLN A 169 -20.50 5.75 7.59
CA GLN A 169 -20.50 6.47 8.87
C GLN A 169 -19.37 7.52 9.00
N GLY A 170 -19.13 8.31 7.95
CA GLY A 170 -18.07 9.33 7.91
C GLY A 170 -16.63 8.80 7.81
N LYS A 171 -16.42 7.48 7.76
CA LYS A 171 -15.11 6.88 7.47
C LYS A 171 -14.93 6.73 5.95
N PRO A 172 -13.82 7.20 5.37
CA PRO A 172 -13.60 7.10 3.93
C PRO A 172 -13.38 5.65 3.49
N GLY A 173 -14.08 5.25 2.43
CA GLY A 173 -13.79 4.04 1.66
C GLY A 173 -12.55 4.21 0.78
N LEU A 174 -12.33 3.28 -0.14
CA LEU A 174 -11.18 3.27 -1.04
C LEU A 174 -11.05 4.57 -1.83
N PHE A 175 -12.16 5.11 -2.38
CA PHE A 175 -12.12 6.34 -3.18
C PHE A 175 -11.71 7.57 -2.36
N GLY A 176 -12.24 7.69 -1.12
CA GLY A 176 -11.84 8.75 -0.20
C GLY A 176 -10.40 8.60 0.29
N ARG A 177 -9.95 7.36 0.55
CA ARG A 177 -8.56 7.07 0.96
C ARG A 177 -7.55 7.33 -0.14
N PHE A 178 -7.90 7.03 -1.39
CA PHE A 178 -7.13 7.44 -2.55
C PHE A 178 -7.01 8.96 -2.63
N ALA A 179 -8.11 9.70 -2.45
CA ALA A 179 -8.05 11.15 -2.45
C ALA A 179 -7.20 11.72 -1.30
N LEU A 180 -7.26 11.13 -0.10
CA LEU A 180 -6.37 11.50 1.02
C LEU A 180 -4.90 11.15 0.77
N ALA A 181 -4.60 10.04 0.09
CA ALA A 181 -3.23 9.69 -0.30
C ALA A 181 -2.69 10.68 -1.34
N VAL A 182 -3.49 11.02 -2.36
CA VAL A 182 -3.15 12.03 -3.37
C VAL A 182 -3.06 13.43 -2.74
N GLN A 183 -3.87 13.73 -1.72
CA GLN A 183 -3.86 15.03 -1.05
C GLN A 183 -2.50 15.37 -0.43
N ASN A 184 -1.91 14.38 0.25
CA ASN A 184 -0.67 14.50 1.00
C ASN A 184 0.58 14.07 0.18
N ALA A 185 0.38 13.59 -1.05
CA ALA A 185 1.47 13.14 -1.92
C ALA A 185 2.40 14.29 -2.30
N THR A 186 3.68 13.98 -2.43
CA THR A 186 4.74 14.84 -2.96
C THR A 186 5.09 14.40 -4.38
N LEU A 187 5.56 15.32 -5.21
CA LEU A 187 6.18 14.98 -6.49
C LEU A 187 7.71 15.16 -6.38
N PRO A 188 8.53 14.43 -7.15
CA PRO A 188 9.97 14.60 -7.11
C PRO A 188 10.38 15.92 -7.76
N GLU A 189 10.87 16.88 -6.96
CA GLU A 189 11.43 18.15 -7.46
C GLU A 189 12.89 18.03 -7.94
N GLY A 190 13.55 16.91 -7.61
CA GLY A 190 14.96 16.66 -7.94
C GLY A 190 15.26 15.17 -8.16
N VAL A 191 16.46 14.72 -7.77
CA VAL A 191 16.83 13.30 -7.85
C VAL A 191 16.00 12.51 -6.83
N SER A 192 15.00 11.79 -7.32
CA SER A 192 14.22 10.84 -6.53
C SER A 192 15.10 9.72 -5.99
N ARG A 193 14.94 9.41 -4.70
CA ARG A 193 15.33 8.11 -4.14
C ARG A 193 14.14 7.17 -4.12
N PHE A 194 14.35 5.93 -4.55
CA PHE A 194 13.33 4.91 -4.66
C PHE A 194 13.56 3.79 -3.65
N LEU A 195 12.55 3.53 -2.81
CA LEU A 195 12.48 2.40 -1.90
C LEU A 195 11.55 1.33 -2.49
N GLN A 196 11.94 0.06 -2.44
CA GLN A 196 11.11 -1.07 -2.89
C GLN A 196 11.27 -2.27 -1.95
N VAL A 197 10.18 -2.96 -1.61
CA VAL A 197 10.30 -4.36 -1.16
C VAL A 197 10.56 -5.19 -2.42
N SER A 198 11.77 -5.72 -2.60
CA SER A 198 12.23 -6.28 -3.88
C SER A 198 12.37 -7.80 -3.88
N GLN A 199 12.59 -8.40 -2.70
CA GLN A 199 12.74 -9.84 -2.52
C GLN A 199 11.88 -10.27 -1.35
N VAL A 200 11.09 -11.32 -1.57
CA VAL A 200 10.33 -11.98 -0.52
C VAL A 200 10.49 -13.48 -0.68
N SER A 201 10.69 -14.18 0.43
CA SER A 201 10.70 -15.65 0.51
C SER A 201 9.81 -16.15 1.66
N VAL A 202 9.37 -17.40 1.56
CA VAL A 202 8.57 -18.08 2.58
C VAL A 202 9.19 -19.44 2.84
N ALA A 203 9.56 -19.71 4.09
CA ALA A 203 10.09 -21.01 4.50
C ALA A 203 8.99 -22.09 4.49
N PRO A 204 9.30 -23.37 4.20
CA PRO A 204 8.31 -24.45 4.19
C PRO A 204 7.45 -24.54 5.46
N GLU A 205 8.07 -24.33 6.63
CA GLU A 205 7.41 -24.29 7.94
C GLU A 205 6.50 -23.07 8.16
N ALA A 206 6.66 -22.00 7.37
CA ALA A 206 5.78 -20.83 7.41
C ALA A 206 4.52 -21.02 6.55
N MET A 207 4.54 -21.93 5.57
CA MET A 207 3.43 -22.16 4.61
C MET A 207 2.12 -22.58 5.29
N ILE A 208 2.19 -23.27 6.43
CA ILE A 208 1.02 -23.65 7.24
C ILE A 208 0.26 -22.44 7.81
N GLY A 209 0.91 -21.28 7.91
CA GLY A 209 0.29 -20.03 8.36
C GLY A 209 -0.37 -19.21 7.26
N LEU A 210 -0.38 -19.70 6.01
CA LEU A 210 -0.90 -18.99 4.86
C LEU A 210 -2.18 -19.65 4.33
N ALA A 211 -3.10 -18.84 3.81
CA ALA A 211 -4.32 -19.33 3.19
C ALA A 211 -4.01 -20.21 1.97
N PRO A 212 -4.74 -21.32 1.72
CA PRO A 212 -4.48 -22.21 0.59
C PRO A 212 -4.41 -21.49 -0.77
N ALA A 213 -5.24 -20.45 -0.99
CA ALA A 213 -5.20 -19.65 -2.22
C ALA A 213 -3.88 -18.89 -2.44
N LEU A 214 -3.11 -18.62 -1.38
CA LEU A 214 -1.78 -17.99 -1.46
C LEU A 214 -0.67 -19.00 -1.74
N THR A 215 -0.89 -20.30 -1.47
CA THR A 215 0.11 -21.36 -1.60
C THR A 215 -0.02 -22.16 -2.89
N THR A 216 -1.22 -22.23 -3.49
CA THR A 216 -1.46 -22.85 -4.79
C THR A 216 -0.88 -22.05 -5.97
N THR A 217 -0.96 -20.72 -5.91
CA THR A 217 -0.47 -19.83 -6.98
C THR A 217 0.96 -19.38 -6.69
N LYS A 218 1.92 -19.80 -7.53
CA LYS A 218 3.33 -19.41 -7.44
C LYS A 218 3.48 -17.88 -7.46
N GLY A 219 3.77 -17.28 -6.30
CA GLY A 219 3.94 -15.84 -6.16
C GLY A 219 2.85 -15.10 -5.40
N ALA A 220 1.71 -15.74 -5.11
CA ALA A 220 0.64 -15.09 -4.37
C ALA A 220 1.07 -14.80 -2.91
N ALA A 221 1.63 -15.78 -2.21
CA ALA A 221 2.19 -15.60 -0.87
C ALA A 221 3.23 -14.46 -0.79
N GLU A 222 4.23 -14.45 -1.67
CA GLU A 222 5.28 -13.44 -1.65
C GLU A 222 4.77 -12.05 -2.00
N THR A 223 3.84 -11.93 -2.95
CA THR A 223 3.19 -10.65 -3.29
C THR A 223 2.36 -10.12 -2.14
N TRP A 224 1.57 -10.98 -1.49
CA TRP A 224 0.73 -10.61 -0.35
C TRP A 224 1.57 -10.10 0.85
N LEU A 225 2.70 -10.77 1.14
CA LEU A 225 3.65 -10.34 2.15
C LEU A 225 4.35 -9.02 1.77
N ALA A 226 4.78 -8.87 0.52
CA ALA A 226 5.44 -7.66 0.02
C ALA A 226 4.52 -6.44 0.10
N ASP A 227 3.29 -6.56 -0.41
CA ASP A 227 2.28 -5.51 -0.36
C ASP A 227 1.96 -5.10 1.09
N MET A 228 1.90 -6.07 2.02
CA MET A 228 1.61 -5.79 3.43
C MET A 228 2.76 -5.06 4.14
N LEU A 229 4.02 -5.43 3.85
CA LEU A 229 5.19 -4.75 4.42
C LEU A 229 5.37 -3.35 3.83
N ALA A 230 5.21 -3.20 2.51
CA ALA A 230 5.26 -1.91 1.82
C ALA A 230 4.15 -0.97 2.33
N GLU A 231 2.92 -1.48 2.50
CA GLU A 231 1.82 -0.74 3.10
C GLU A 231 2.15 -0.25 4.52
N ALA A 232 2.64 -1.15 5.38
CA ALA A 232 2.99 -0.81 6.75
C ALA A 232 4.05 0.31 6.82
N ILE A 233 5.15 0.17 6.05
CA ILE A 233 6.24 1.16 6.04
C ILE A 233 5.77 2.49 5.44
N SER A 234 5.06 2.47 4.31
CA SER A 234 4.54 3.69 3.69
C SER A 234 3.61 4.45 4.65
N ASN A 235 2.67 3.74 5.29
CA ASN A 235 1.73 4.34 6.24
C ASN A 235 2.40 4.90 7.50
N ARG A 236 3.42 4.22 8.06
CA ARG A 236 4.08 4.67 9.31
C ARG A 236 5.15 5.72 9.08
N ALA A 237 6.02 5.52 8.08
CA ALA A 237 7.09 6.46 7.77
C ALA A 237 6.62 7.64 6.91
N GLN A 238 5.45 7.55 6.27
CA GLN A 238 4.92 8.54 5.31
C GLN A 238 5.91 8.74 4.14
N VAL A 239 6.21 7.63 3.45
CA VAL A 239 7.15 7.54 2.33
C VAL A 239 6.49 6.85 1.13
N PRO A 240 6.83 7.23 -0.12
CA PRO A 240 6.49 6.44 -1.29
C PRO A 240 7.28 5.12 -1.29
N ILE A 241 6.66 4.04 -1.76
CA ILE A 241 7.33 2.74 -1.94
C ILE A 241 6.92 2.18 -3.29
N LEU A 242 7.91 1.84 -4.12
CA LEU A 242 7.66 1.22 -5.41
C LEU A 242 6.94 -0.14 -5.24
N PRO A 243 5.98 -0.48 -6.11
CA PRO A 243 5.29 -1.76 -6.05
C PRO A 243 6.25 -2.94 -6.17
N TYR A 244 5.95 -4.05 -5.48
CA TYR A 244 6.64 -5.32 -5.68
C TYR A 244 6.27 -5.95 -7.03
N VAL A 245 7.24 -6.61 -7.67
CA VAL A 245 7.03 -7.41 -8.88
C VAL A 245 7.84 -8.70 -8.74
N LYS A 246 7.17 -9.85 -8.76
CA LYS A 246 7.83 -11.14 -8.58
C LYS A 246 8.46 -11.65 -9.88
N GLY A 247 9.76 -11.96 -9.81
CA GLY A 247 10.52 -12.56 -10.90
C GLY A 247 10.95 -11.55 -11.96
N HIS A 248 11.84 -11.98 -12.87
CA HIS A 248 12.17 -11.22 -14.08
C HIS A 248 11.00 -11.27 -15.08
N ALA A 249 9.89 -10.62 -14.75
CA ALA A 249 8.94 -10.16 -15.74
C ALA A 249 9.69 -9.21 -16.69
N LEU A 250 9.92 -9.68 -17.92
CA LEU A 250 10.80 -9.08 -18.92
C LEU A 250 10.55 -7.57 -19.04
N GLY A 251 11.46 -6.77 -18.47
CA GLY A 251 11.46 -5.30 -18.58
C GLY A 251 10.89 -4.49 -17.41
N LYS A 252 10.61 -5.08 -16.23
CA LYS A 252 10.07 -4.35 -15.05
C LYS A 252 8.78 -3.58 -15.36
N VAL A 253 7.94 -4.19 -16.19
CA VAL A 253 6.68 -3.61 -16.65
C VAL A 253 5.53 -4.04 -15.74
N MET A 254 4.83 -3.06 -15.18
CA MET A 254 3.54 -3.23 -14.55
C MET A 254 2.44 -3.02 -15.61
N ALA A 255 1.73 -4.09 -15.94
CA ALA A 255 0.49 -3.99 -16.70
C ALA A 255 -0.58 -3.30 -15.85
N MET A 256 -1.23 -2.29 -16.43
CA MET A 256 -2.29 -1.50 -15.83
C MET A 256 -3.51 -1.49 -16.76
N LYS A 257 -4.59 -2.16 -16.35
CA LYS A 257 -5.86 -2.17 -17.10
C LYS A 257 -6.82 -1.14 -16.52
N ILE A 258 -7.02 -0.03 -17.21
CA ILE A 258 -8.02 0.98 -16.80
C ILE A 258 -9.42 0.38 -16.88
N ALA A 259 -10.22 0.58 -15.83
CA ALA A 259 -11.59 0.06 -15.71
C ALA A 259 -12.49 0.57 -16.85
N ASP A 260 -12.43 1.87 -17.16
CA ASP A 260 -13.19 2.53 -18.23
C ASP A 260 -12.61 2.30 -19.66
N GLY A 261 -11.57 1.46 -19.81
CA GLY A 261 -11.00 1.07 -21.11
C GLY A 261 -9.56 1.56 -21.38
N GLY A 262 -8.87 0.89 -22.33
CA GLY A 262 -7.42 1.05 -22.55
C GLY A 262 -6.57 0.08 -21.73
N ALA A 263 -5.25 0.04 -21.97
CA ALA A 263 -4.27 -0.73 -21.21
C ALA A 263 -2.90 -0.05 -21.35
N PHE A 264 -2.13 0.01 -20.25
CA PHE A 264 -0.83 0.67 -20.19
C PHE A 264 0.21 -0.23 -19.55
N ASN A 265 1.46 -0.08 -19.99
CA ASN A 265 2.60 -0.84 -19.52
C ASN A 265 3.57 0.14 -18.85
N LEU A 266 3.51 0.23 -17.51
CA LEU A 266 4.29 1.19 -16.74
C LEU A 266 5.64 0.60 -16.33
N LYS A 267 6.72 1.32 -16.62
CA LYS A 267 8.09 0.94 -16.24
C LYS A 267 8.37 1.38 -14.81
N LEU A 268 8.80 0.43 -13.98
CA LEU A 268 9.33 0.75 -12.65
C LEU A 268 10.79 1.22 -12.78
N PRO A 269 11.18 2.32 -12.11
CA PRO A 269 12.58 2.72 -12.03
C PRO A 269 13.41 1.75 -11.17
N GLU A 270 14.73 1.87 -11.24
CA GLU A 270 15.64 1.15 -10.34
C GLU A 270 15.45 1.64 -8.89
N PRO A 271 15.38 0.74 -7.90
CA PRO A 271 15.38 1.13 -6.49
C PRO A 271 16.79 1.49 -6.00
N ASP A 272 16.96 2.68 -5.42
CA ASP A 272 18.16 3.06 -4.68
C ASP A 272 18.31 2.24 -3.38
N TYR A 273 17.18 1.87 -2.78
CA TYR A 273 17.11 1.06 -1.56
C TYR A 273 16.11 -0.09 -1.71
N THR A 274 16.54 -1.28 -1.31
CA THR A 274 15.74 -2.51 -1.39
C THR A 274 15.55 -3.14 -0.03
N ILE A 275 14.31 -3.54 0.25
CA ILE A 275 13.96 -4.34 1.42
C ILE A 275 13.77 -5.80 0.98
N SER A 276 14.44 -6.71 1.69
CA SER A 276 14.23 -8.16 1.56
C SER A 276 13.54 -8.69 2.81
N LEU A 277 12.58 -9.61 2.62
CA LEU A 277 11.78 -10.24 3.67
C LEU A 277 11.80 -11.76 3.51
N ASP A 278 12.29 -12.47 4.52
CA ASP A 278 12.13 -13.92 4.62
C ASP A 278 11.12 -14.23 5.73
N LEU A 279 9.96 -14.78 5.41
CA LEU A 279 9.04 -15.31 6.43
C LEU A 279 9.56 -16.69 6.87
N THR A 280 10.32 -16.72 7.96
CA THR A 280 11.10 -17.89 8.39
C THR A 280 10.29 -18.92 9.17
N GLY A 281 9.12 -18.57 9.69
CA GLY A 281 8.26 -19.56 10.34
C GLY A 281 7.01 -18.98 10.98
N VAL A 282 6.07 -19.86 11.31
CA VAL A 282 4.94 -19.57 12.19
C VAL A 282 4.81 -20.64 13.27
N ARG A 283 4.20 -20.33 14.42
CA ARG A 283 4.00 -21.30 15.50
C ARG A 283 2.79 -20.98 16.37
N ARG A 284 1.89 -21.93 16.57
CA ARG A 284 0.84 -21.88 17.60
C ARG A 284 1.38 -22.43 18.93
N VAL A 285 1.10 -21.74 20.04
CA VAL A 285 1.46 -22.14 21.41
C VAL A 285 0.24 -21.96 22.30
N GLU A 286 -0.14 -22.98 23.08
CA GLU A 286 -1.18 -22.86 24.10
C GLU A 286 -0.61 -22.13 25.33
N LEU A 287 -1.24 -21.02 25.73
CA LEU A 287 -0.87 -20.26 26.93
C LEU A 287 -1.58 -20.77 28.19
N LYS A 288 -2.89 -21.00 28.06
CA LYS A 288 -3.76 -21.45 29.16
C LYS A 288 -4.97 -22.19 28.59
N ARG A 289 -5.52 -23.09 29.39
CA ARG A 289 -6.79 -23.78 29.13
C ARG A 289 -7.62 -23.81 30.41
N THR A 290 -8.92 -23.62 30.22
CA THR A 290 -9.96 -23.69 31.26
C THR A 290 -11.10 -24.58 30.75
N ALA A 291 -12.12 -24.82 31.57
CA ALA A 291 -13.33 -25.53 31.14
C ALA A 291 -14.17 -24.75 30.10
N ALA A 292 -13.99 -23.43 29.99
CA ALA A 292 -14.79 -22.57 29.11
C ALA A 292 -14.03 -22.07 27.87
N GLU A 293 -12.70 -21.92 27.95
CA GLU A 293 -11.85 -21.40 26.87
C GLU A 293 -10.42 -21.96 26.91
N ALA A 294 -9.78 -22.01 25.74
CA ALA A 294 -8.33 -22.11 25.57
C ALA A 294 -7.78 -20.82 24.94
N ALA A 295 -6.60 -20.37 25.38
CA ALA A 295 -5.91 -19.22 24.80
C ALA A 295 -4.64 -19.67 24.06
N TYR A 296 -4.52 -19.27 22.81
CA TYR A 296 -3.39 -19.60 21.94
C TYR A 296 -2.66 -18.34 21.50
N VAL A 297 -1.33 -18.36 21.55
CA VAL A 297 -0.48 -17.38 20.87
C VAL A 297 -0.09 -17.91 19.50
N TYR A 298 -0.33 -17.10 18.48
CA TYR A 298 0.10 -17.30 17.11
C TYR A 298 1.35 -16.46 16.88
N GLY A 299 2.50 -17.13 16.90
CA GLY A 299 3.80 -16.54 16.65
C GLY A 299 4.12 -16.49 15.15
N SER A 300 4.72 -15.39 14.71
CA SER A 300 5.30 -15.23 13.36
C SER A 300 6.75 -14.80 13.50
N TYR A 301 7.61 -15.33 12.62
CA TYR A 301 9.05 -15.10 12.61
C TYR A 301 9.48 -14.69 11.21
N ALA A 302 10.30 -13.64 11.11
CA ALA A 302 10.81 -13.17 9.84
C ALA A 302 12.24 -12.64 9.97
N ARG A 303 12.99 -12.68 8.87
CA ARG A 303 14.22 -11.89 8.69
C ARG A 303 13.91 -10.71 7.79
N LEU A 304 14.48 -9.55 8.12
CA LEU A 304 14.35 -8.32 7.35
C LEU A 304 15.72 -7.76 7.05
N ARG A 305 15.91 -7.35 5.80
CA ARG A 305 17.09 -6.63 5.35
C ARG A 305 16.74 -5.34 4.65
N LEU A 306 17.63 -4.35 4.75
CA LEU A 306 17.63 -3.11 3.98
C LEU A 306 19.02 -2.95 3.36
N ASP A 307 19.08 -2.93 2.04
CA ASP A 307 20.30 -2.89 1.25
C ASP A 307 20.25 -1.71 0.25
N GLU A 308 21.40 -1.12 -0.05
CA GLU A 308 21.62 -0.13 -1.12
C GLU A 308 22.32 -0.85 -2.29
N PRO A 309 21.60 -1.26 -3.36
CA PRO A 309 22.14 -2.23 -4.32
C PRO A 309 23.40 -1.77 -5.04
N PHE A 310 23.52 -0.46 -5.33
CA PHE A 310 24.64 0.10 -6.09
C PHE A 310 25.97 0.05 -5.33
N SER A 311 25.93 0.22 -4.00
CA SER A 311 27.12 0.18 -3.13
C SER A 311 27.33 -1.19 -2.46
N ALA A 312 26.39 -2.12 -2.62
CA ALA A 312 26.25 -3.37 -1.87
C ALA A 312 26.26 -3.17 -0.34
N LYS A 313 25.88 -1.99 0.14
CA LYS A 313 25.89 -1.65 1.57
C LYS A 313 24.59 -2.09 2.23
N ASN A 314 24.74 -2.90 3.28
CA ASN A 314 23.65 -3.27 4.17
C ASN A 314 23.45 -2.21 5.27
N TYR A 315 22.20 -1.85 5.55
CA TYR A 315 21.78 -0.92 6.60
C TYR A 315 20.93 -1.61 7.69
N LEU A 316 20.28 -2.73 7.35
CA LEU A 316 19.51 -3.57 8.25
C LEU A 316 19.72 -5.04 7.88
N ASP A 317 19.95 -5.88 8.89
CA ASP A 317 19.85 -7.33 8.83
C ASP A 317 19.47 -7.83 10.23
N ILE A 318 18.16 -7.99 10.45
CA ILE A 318 17.60 -8.39 11.75
C ILE A 318 16.60 -9.54 11.59
N ASN A 319 16.56 -10.41 12.59
CA ASN A 319 15.44 -11.32 12.78
C ASN A 319 14.44 -10.66 13.71
N VAL A 320 13.15 -10.84 13.44
CA VAL A 320 12.03 -10.27 14.19
C VAL A 320 10.96 -11.32 14.41
N LYS A 321 10.33 -11.28 15.59
CA LYS A 321 9.18 -12.11 15.92
C LYS A 321 8.02 -11.28 16.44
N ASN A 322 6.80 -11.73 16.18
CA ASN A 322 5.60 -11.21 16.82
C ASN A 322 4.75 -12.37 17.35
N GLY A 323 3.83 -12.07 18.27
CA GLY A 323 2.84 -13.00 18.77
C GLY A 323 1.53 -12.27 19.03
N GLU A 324 0.42 -12.82 18.53
CA GLU A 324 -0.93 -12.32 18.80
C GLU A 324 -1.75 -13.42 19.46
N THR A 325 -2.66 -13.07 20.37
CA THR A 325 -3.41 -14.04 21.18
C THR A 325 -4.85 -14.17 20.67
N LYS A 326 -5.30 -15.39 20.41
CA LYS A 326 -6.71 -15.74 20.12
C LYS A 326 -7.27 -16.57 21.27
N LEU A 327 -8.43 -16.18 21.76
CA LEU A 327 -9.25 -16.99 22.67
C LEU A 327 -10.16 -17.89 21.84
N VAL A 328 -10.27 -19.15 22.24
CA VAL A 328 -11.09 -20.18 21.59
C VAL A 328 -12.05 -20.74 22.64
N PRO A 329 -13.37 -20.52 22.51
CA PRO A 329 -14.36 -21.15 23.39
C PRO A 329 -14.31 -22.67 23.34
N ALA A 330 -14.55 -23.35 24.44
CA ALA A 330 -14.59 -24.82 24.51
C ALA A 330 -15.70 -25.43 23.63
N THR A 331 -16.71 -24.65 23.24
CA THR A 331 -17.78 -25.02 22.31
C THR A 331 -17.38 -24.91 20.83
N GLN A 332 -16.18 -24.40 20.50
CA GLN A 332 -15.72 -24.27 19.13
C GLN A 332 -15.02 -25.56 18.67
N GLU A 333 -15.73 -26.40 17.92
CA GLU A 333 -15.24 -27.71 17.45
C GLU A 333 -14.11 -27.60 16.42
N THR A 334 -14.16 -26.59 15.54
CA THR A 334 -13.14 -26.34 14.50
C THR A 334 -12.54 -24.95 14.66
N VAL A 335 -11.22 -24.87 14.68
CA VAL A 335 -10.46 -23.62 14.78
C VAL A 335 -9.66 -23.43 13.49
N ASP A 336 -10.01 -22.42 12.70
CA ASP A 336 -9.10 -21.93 11.68
C ASP A 336 -7.98 -21.11 12.33
N ASP A 337 -6.75 -21.54 12.08
CA ASP A 337 -5.51 -20.94 12.56
C ASP A 337 -4.98 -19.86 11.61
N VAL A 338 -5.30 -19.94 10.32
CA VAL A 338 -4.72 -19.07 9.26
C VAL A 338 -5.01 -17.59 9.50
N PRO A 339 -6.24 -17.15 9.85
CA PRO A 339 -6.51 -15.74 10.15
C PRO A 339 -5.66 -15.21 11.31
N ALA A 340 -5.39 -16.04 12.33
CA ALA A 340 -4.61 -15.63 13.50
C ALA A 340 -3.10 -15.55 13.19
N TYR A 341 -2.59 -16.41 12.29
CA TYR A 341 -1.25 -16.25 11.74
C TYR A 341 -1.12 -15.00 10.87
N ALA A 342 -2.11 -14.72 10.01
CA ALA A 342 -2.14 -13.49 9.21
C ALA A 342 -2.16 -12.22 10.07
N ASP A 343 -2.92 -12.23 11.17
CA ASP A 343 -2.91 -11.15 12.16
C ASP A 343 -1.55 -11.01 12.86
N SER A 344 -0.87 -12.11 13.18
CA SER A 344 0.49 -12.08 13.74
C SER A 344 1.51 -11.46 12.79
N ILE A 345 1.48 -11.85 11.52
CA ILE A 345 2.35 -11.31 10.45
C ILE A 345 2.06 -9.81 10.25
N ARG A 346 0.78 -9.42 10.18
CA ARG A 346 0.35 -8.03 10.09
C ARG A 346 0.78 -7.19 11.28
N GLY A 347 0.69 -7.75 12.50
CA GLY A 347 1.19 -7.14 13.72
C GLY A 347 2.72 -6.94 13.68
N LEU A 348 3.46 -7.93 13.18
CA LEU A 348 4.91 -7.86 12.99
C LEU A 348 5.30 -6.69 12.07
N PHE A 349 4.74 -6.62 10.86
CA PHE A 349 5.09 -5.57 9.90
C PHE A 349 4.69 -4.17 10.38
N ASN A 350 3.53 -4.02 11.04
CA ASN A 350 3.13 -2.75 11.63
C ASN A 350 4.10 -2.27 12.73
N LYS A 351 4.53 -3.18 13.61
CA LYS A 351 5.47 -2.86 14.69
C LYS A 351 6.87 -2.57 14.14
N VAL A 352 7.36 -3.33 13.16
CA VAL A 352 8.60 -3.01 12.42
C VAL A 352 8.54 -1.63 11.79
N ALA A 353 7.49 -1.35 11.02
CA ALA A 353 7.31 -0.09 10.30
C ALA A 353 7.23 1.13 11.25
N GLU A 354 6.67 0.96 12.44
CA GLU A 354 6.68 1.99 13.47
C GLU A 354 8.10 2.32 13.96
N ASN A 355 8.92 1.31 14.23
CA ASN A 355 10.32 1.53 14.59
C ASN A 355 11.12 2.15 13.42
N LEU A 356 10.90 1.69 12.18
CA LEU A 356 11.47 2.27 10.96
C LEU A 356 10.96 3.68 10.63
N SER A 357 9.89 4.16 11.27
CA SER A 357 9.44 5.56 11.18
C SER A 357 10.19 6.51 12.12
N GLY A 358 11.19 6.00 12.87
CA GLY A 358 11.92 6.75 13.90
C GLY A 358 11.27 6.72 15.27
N LYS A 359 10.21 5.92 15.48
CA LYS A 359 9.51 5.75 16.76
C LYS A 359 9.94 4.45 17.43
N THR A 360 11.14 4.42 18.00
CA THR A 360 11.67 3.21 18.64
C THR A 360 10.83 2.81 19.85
N THR A 361 10.34 1.57 19.83
CA THR A 361 9.37 1.01 20.79
C THR A 361 10.04 0.02 21.75
N PRO A 362 9.52 -0.17 22.99
CA PRO A 362 10.00 -1.22 23.88
C PRO A 362 9.88 -2.64 23.31
N TRP A 363 8.91 -2.87 22.41
CA TRP A 363 8.72 -4.15 21.71
C TRP A 363 9.99 -4.62 21.00
N LEU A 364 10.69 -3.72 20.29
CA LEU A 364 11.88 -4.03 19.51
C LEU A 364 12.94 -4.80 20.32
N LYS A 365 13.19 -4.39 21.57
CA LYS A 365 14.20 -5.00 22.46
C LYS A 365 13.92 -6.46 22.84
N THR A 366 12.68 -6.92 22.70
CA THR A 366 12.24 -8.29 23.02
C THR A 366 11.90 -9.12 21.79
N ALA A 367 11.58 -8.43 20.68
CA ALA A 367 11.08 -8.98 19.44
C ALA A 367 12.17 -9.14 18.37
N ALA A 368 13.18 -8.27 18.36
CA ALA A 368 14.26 -8.30 17.38
C ALA A 368 15.54 -8.94 17.92
N SER A 369 16.30 -9.60 17.04
CA SER A 369 17.65 -10.09 17.31
C SER A 369 18.55 -9.92 16.09
N GLY A 370 19.82 -9.60 16.36
CA GLY A 370 20.83 -9.23 15.36
C GLY A 370 21.95 -8.45 16.04
N HIS A 371 22.99 -8.10 15.29
CA HIS A 371 24.06 -7.24 15.79
C HIS A 371 23.62 -5.77 15.74
N ASP A 372 23.85 -4.98 16.80
CA ASP A 372 23.59 -3.53 16.79
C ASP A 372 22.15 -3.09 16.37
N VAL A 373 21.11 -3.88 16.70
CA VAL A 373 19.71 -3.69 16.22
C VAL A 373 19.20 -2.24 16.34
N ASP A 374 19.33 -1.60 17.50
CA ASP A 374 18.86 -0.21 17.71
C ASP A 374 19.55 0.78 16.75
N LYS A 375 20.85 0.58 16.47
CA LYS A 375 21.64 1.41 15.57
C LYS A 375 21.26 1.16 14.11
N GLN A 376 21.07 -0.10 13.71
CA GLN A 376 20.60 -0.44 12.36
C GLN A 376 19.19 0.15 12.09
N ILE A 377 18.28 0.05 13.05
CA ILE A 377 16.93 0.64 12.95
C ILE A 377 16.99 2.16 12.80
N ASN A 378 17.79 2.85 13.63
CA ASN A 378 17.94 4.30 13.53
C ASN A 378 18.57 4.74 12.18
N GLN A 379 19.59 4.02 11.70
CA GLN A 379 20.19 4.27 10.38
C GLN A 379 19.18 4.04 9.25
N SER A 380 18.40 2.95 9.34
CA SER A 380 17.36 2.60 8.36
C SER A 380 16.23 3.61 8.34
N ALA A 381 15.83 4.16 9.49
CA ALA A 381 14.80 5.19 9.59
C ALA A 381 15.21 6.48 8.86
N GLU A 382 16.47 6.93 8.98
CA GLU A 382 16.96 8.11 8.24
C GLU A 382 17.09 7.83 6.73
N ILE A 383 17.49 6.61 6.32
CA ILE A 383 17.49 6.20 4.89
C ILE A 383 16.07 6.22 4.33
N ILE A 384 15.12 5.58 5.00
CA ILE A 384 13.70 5.53 4.59
C ILE A 384 13.12 6.95 4.51
N LYS A 385 13.39 7.81 5.50
CA LYS A 385 12.99 9.22 5.51
C LYS A 385 13.61 10.03 4.38
N SER A 386 14.78 9.65 3.87
CA SER A 386 15.39 10.28 2.68
C SER A 386 14.69 9.93 1.36
N CYS A 387 13.72 9.01 1.37
CA CYS A 387 12.93 8.63 0.19
C CYS A 387 11.58 9.37 0.07
N LYS A 388 11.29 10.33 0.97
CA LYS A 388 10.11 11.23 0.86
C LYS A 388 10.21 12.11 -0.38
#